data_AF-A0A0S8BU55-F1
#
_entry.id   AF-A0A0S8BU55-F1
#
_cell.length_a   1.000
_cell.length_b   1.000
_cell.length_c   1.000
_cell.angle_alpha   90.00
_cell.angle_beta   90.00
_cell.angle_gamma   90.00
#
_symmetry.space_group_name_H-M   'P 1'
#
loop_
_entity.id
_entity.type
_entity.pdbx_description
1 polymer ?
#
loop_
_entity_poly.entity_id
_entity_poly.type
_entity_poly.pdbx_seq_one_letter_code
_entity_poly.pdbx_strand_id
1 'polypeptide(L)'
;MAIPEDLDLNELRRQLATRFRGAAPAGYVRGKSALRVAVVEILQCSDLEAEQLVDTLESRGLIRYEGDRSDEVDDLEHRWRFPEH
;
A
#
# COMPACT_ATOMS: atom_id res chain seq x y z
N MET A 1 -14.73 -3.28 -12.39
CA MET A 1 -15.44 -2.54 -11.32
C MET A 1 -14.65 -1.27 -11.07
N ALA A 2 -15.30 -0.10 -11.12
CA ALA A 2 -14.65 1.17 -10.86
C ALA A 2 -14.48 1.35 -9.36
N ILE A 3 -13.32 1.83 -8.94
CA ILE A 3 -13.11 2.27 -7.56
C ILE A 3 -14.11 3.41 -7.28
N PRO A 4 -14.88 3.37 -6.18
CA PRO A 4 -15.87 4.40 -5.90
C PRO A 4 -15.23 5.79 -5.97
N GLU A 5 -15.84 6.67 -6.77
CA GLU A 5 -15.33 8.03 -7.04
C GLU A 5 -15.24 8.90 -5.77
N ASP A 6 -15.97 8.52 -4.72
CA ASP A 6 -16.01 9.16 -3.41
C ASP A 6 -14.93 8.64 -2.44
N LEU A 7 -14.14 7.62 -2.83
CA LEU A 7 -13.13 7.07 -1.94
C LEU A 7 -11.98 8.06 -1.73
N ASP A 8 -11.85 8.57 -0.51
CA ASP A 8 -10.73 9.40 -0.11
C ASP A 8 -9.44 8.56 0.05
N LEU A 9 -8.61 8.59 -0.99
CA LEU A 9 -7.32 7.91 -1.01
C LEU A 9 -6.32 8.47 0.01
N ASN A 10 -6.45 9.75 0.40
CA ASN A 10 -5.61 10.33 1.45
C ASN A 10 -6.01 9.81 2.81
N GLU A 11 -7.30 9.61 3.06
CA GLU A 11 -7.79 8.97 4.27
C GLU A 11 -7.35 7.51 4.34
N LEU A 12 -7.47 6.75 3.24
CA LEU A 12 -6.95 5.39 3.18
C LEU A 12 -5.44 5.33 3.46
N ARG A 13 -4.65 6.26 2.88
CA ARG A 13 -3.22 6.40 3.18
C ARG A 13 -2.99 6.64 4.67
N ARG A 14 -3.72 7.56 5.30
CA ARG A 14 -3.58 7.86 6.74
C ARG A 14 -3.88 6.65 7.61
N GLN A 15 -4.90 5.88 7.26
CA GLN A 15 -5.26 4.65 7.97
C GLN A 15 -4.17 3.58 7.82
N LEU A 16 -3.65 3.38 6.60
CA LEU A 16 -2.53 2.48 6.36
C LEU A 16 -1.27 2.92 7.12
N ALA A 17 -0.92 4.21 7.07
CA ALA A 17 0.21 4.77 7.80
C ALA A 17 0.07 4.58 9.32
N THR A 18 -1.15 4.69 9.85
CA THR A 18 -1.45 4.45 11.26
C THR A 18 -1.30 2.96 11.60
N ARG A 19 -1.86 2.07 10.77
CA ARG A 19 -1.80 0.62 10.96
C ARG A 19 -0.36 0.09 10.92
N PHE A 20 0.47 0.64 10.05
CA PHE A 20 1.86 0.24 9.88
C PHE A 20 2.88 1.15 10.60
N ARG A 21 2.42 2.04 11.49
CA ARG A 21 3.29 3.00 12.18
C ARG A 21 4.38 2.27 12.98
N GLY A 22 5.64 2.52 12.62
CA GLY A 22 6.80 1.87 13.24
C GLY A 22 7.09 0.44 12.77
N ALA A 23 6.18 -0.17 12.01
CA ALA A 23 6.30 -1.53 11.50
C ALA A 23 5.88 -1.62 10.02
N ALA A 24 6.36 -0.69 9.20
CA ALA A 24 6.13 -0.73 7.76
C ALA A 24 6.54 -2.09 7.19
N PRO A 25 5.71 -2.70 6.32
CA PRO A 25 6.01 -4.02 5.82
C PRO A 25 7.29 -3.97 4.97
N ALA A 26 8.07 -5.03 5.05
CA ALA A 26 9.33 -5.18 4.35
C ALA A 26 9.14 -5.95 3.04
N GLY A 27 9.99 -5.65 2.06
CA GLY A 27 9.95 -6.25 0.74
C GLY A 27 8.80 -5.74 -0.14
N TYR A 28 9.01 -5.76 -1.44
CA TYR A 28 8.01 -5.30 -2.41
C TYR A 28 6.83 -6.27 -2.46
N VAL A 29 7.06 -7.55 -2.76
CA VAL A 29 5.98 -8.53 -2.96
C VAL A 29 5.23 -8.83 -1.65
N ARG A 30 5.99 -9.08 -0.57
CA ARG A 30 5.40 -9.35 0.75
C ARG A 30 4.72 -8.11 1.31
N GLY A 31 5.35 -6.94 1.17
CA GLY A 31 4.75 -5.70 1.65
C GLY A 31 3.53 -5.26 0.88
N LYS A 32 3.52 -5.43 -0.45
CA LYS A 32 2.32 -5.19 -1.27
C LYS A 32 1.18 -6.13 -0.90
N SER A 33 1.48 -7.39 -0.59
CA SER A 33 0.49 -8.33 -0.06
C SER A 33 -0.07 -7.90 1.30
N ALA A 34 0.79 -7.47 2.24
CA ALA A 34 0.34 -6.96 3.53
C ALA A 34 -0.51 -5.69 3.40
N LEU A 35 -0.17 -4.80 2.46
CA LEU A 35 -0.96 -3.61 2.14
C LEU A 35 -2.33 -3.98 1.59
N ARG A 36 -2.42 -4.94 0.65
CA ARG A 36 -3.70 -5.43 0.11
C ARG A 36 -4.60 -5.98 1.21
N VAL A 37 -4.07 -6.85 2.07
CA VAL A 37 -4.81 -7.39 3.23
C VAL A 37 -5.31 -6.27 4.13
N ALA A 38 -4.48 -5.28 4.44
CA ALA A 38 -4.89 -4.14 5.26
C ALA A 38 -6.00 -3.30 4.61
N VAL A 39 -5.95 -3.10 3.29
CA VAL A 39 -7.01 -2.39 2.55
C VAL A 39 -8.33 -3.18 2.59
N VAL A 40 -8.29 -4.50 2.39
CA VAL A 40 -9.46 -5.37 2.56
C VAL A 40 -10.05 -5.23 3.96
N GLU A 41 -9.22 -5.25 5.00
CA GLU A 41 -9.67 -5.10 6.38
C GLU A 41 -10.29 -3.72 6.67
N ILE A 42 -9.71 -2.65 6.13
CA ILE A 42 -10.17 -1.26 6.37
C ILE A 42 -11.48 -0.98 5.64
N LEU A 43 -11.57 -1.37 4.37
CA LEU A 43 -12.71 -1.02 3.50
C LEU A 43 -13.74 -2.14 3.37
N GLN A 44 -13.45 -3.34 3.90
CA GLN A 44 -14.28 -4.55 3.73
C GLN A 44 -14.59 -4.85 2.26
N CYS A 45 -13.63 -4.57 1.37
CA CYS A 45 -13.75 -4.75 -0.08
C CYS A 45 -13.19 -6.11 -0.53
N SER A 46 -13.33 -6.43 -1.83
CA SER A 46 -12.72 -7.63 -2.40
C SER A 46 -11.19 -7.50 -2.53
N ASP A 47 -10.50 -8.63 -2.63
CA ASP A 47 -9.03 -8.67 -2.82
C ASP A 47 -8.62 -7.98 -4.13
N LEU A 48 -9.41 -8.14 -5.19
CA LEU A 48 -9.20 -7.48 -6.49
C LEU A 48 -9.36 -5.95 -6.41
N GLU A 49 -10.31 -5.45 -5.60
CA GLU A 49 -10.44 -4.01 -5.37
C GLU A 49 -9.29 -3.47 -4.53
N ALA A 50 -8.89 -4.22 -3.50
CA ALA A 50 -7.75 -3.85 -2.68
C ALA A 50 -6.44 -3.79 -3.47
N GLU A 51 -6.22 -4.73 -4.39
CA GLU A 51 -5.09 -4.71 -5.31
C GLU A 51 -5.08 -3.43 -6.17
N GLN A 52 -6.19 -3.14 -6.85
CA GLN A 52 -6.31 -1.93 -7.67
C GLN A 52 -6.12 -0.65 -6.86
N LEU A 53 -6.58 -0.63 -5.60
CA LEU A 53 -6.38 0.48 -4.69
C LEU A 53 -4.91 0.66 -4.31
N VAL A 54 -4.23 -0.41 -3.94
CA VAL A 54 -2.80 -0.37 -3.61
C VAL A 54 -1.97 0.08 -4.81
N ASP A 55 -2.26 -0.43 -6.01
CA ASP A 55 -1.63 0.04 -7.25
C ASP A 55 -1.91 1.53 -7.52
N THR A 56 -3.13 1.98 -7.28
CA THR A 56 -3.51 3.39 -7.45
C THR A 56 -2.78 4.29 -6.45
N LEU A 57 -2.68 3.87 -5.17
CA LEU A 57 -1.94 4.60 -4.14
C LEU A 57 -0.45 4.68 -4.49
N GLU A 58 0.15 3.59 -4.98
CA GLU A 58 1.55 3.54 -5.41
C GLU A 58 1.78 4.46 -6.62
N SER A 59 0.94 4.35 -7.65
CA SER A 59 1.02 5.15 -8.87
C SER A 59 0.88 6.66 -8.61
N ARG A 60 0.02 7.03 -7.66
CA ARG A 60 -0.15 8.43 -7.22
C ARG A 60 0.92 8.89 -6.22
N GLY A 61 1.86 8.03 -5.83
CA GLY A 61 2.92 8.33 -4.87
C GLY A 61 2.43 8.54 -3.43
N LEU A 62 1.22 8.10 -3.11
CA LEU A 62 0.65 8.16 -1.74
C LEU A 62 1.26 7.10 -0.83
N ILE A 63 1.75 6.01 -1.42
CA ILE A 63 2.63 5.01 -0.80
C ILE A 63 3.83 4.79 -1.71
N ARG A 64 4.97 4.45 -1.14
CA ARG A 64 6.20 4.23 -1.93
C ARG A 64 7.04 3.12 -1.32
N TYR A 65 7.50 2.19 -2.14
CA TYR A 65 8.55 1.26 -1.74
C TYR A 65 9.90 1.98 -1.80
N GLU A 66 10.69 1.93 -0.72
CA GLU A 66 12.01 2.60 -0.64
C GLU A 66 13.15 1.81 -1.29
N GLY A 67 12.91 0.55 -1.67
CA GLY A 67 13.90 -0.29 -2.38
C GLY A 67 13.87 -0.09 -3.89
N ASP A 68 14.87 -0.65 -4.57
CA ASP A 68 14.90 -0.66 -6.02
C ASP A 68 13.97 -1.74 -6.57
N ARG A 69 13.10 -1.36 -7.52
CA ARG A 69 12.18 -2.32 -8.18
C ARG A 69 12.89 -3.16 -9.25
N SER A 70 14.14 -2.81 -9.58
CA SER A 70 14.93 -3.41 -10.65
C SER A 70 15.88 -4.49 -10.15
N ASP A 71 16.09 -4.60 -8.84
CA ASP A 71 16.87 -5.67 -8.24
C ASP A 71 16.01 -6.93 -8.17
N GLU A 72 16.45 -7.99 -8.86
CA GLU A 72 15.80 -9.31 -8.88
C GLU A 72 15.75 -10.00 -7.50
N VAL A 73 16.45 -9.42 -6.52
CA VAL A 73 16.49 -9.90 -5.14
C VAL A 73 15.77 -8.87 -4.28
N ASP A 74 14.58 -9.23 -3.81
CA ASP A 74 13.81 -8.42 -2.86
C ASP A 74 14.57 -8.40 -1.53
N ASP A 75 15.54 -7.49 -1.38
CA ASP A 75 16.26 -7.29 -0.13
C ASP A 75 15.23 -6.84 0.92
N LEU A 76 14.89 -7.79 1.81
CA LEU A 76 13.95 -7.65 2.94
C LEU A 76 14.34 -6.52 3.93
N GLU A 77 15.40 -5.78 3.63
CA GLU A 77 15.82 -4.58 4.34
C GLU A 77 14.99 -3.34 3.95
N HIS A 78 14.47 -3.30 2.72
CA HIS A 78 13.69 -2.17 2.23
C HIS A 78 12.23 -2.24 2.66
N ARG A 79 11.66 -1.08 3.00
CA ARG A 79 10.34 -0.97 3.60
C ARG A 79 9.44 -0.04 2.79
N TRP A 80 8.14 -0.18 2.99
CA TRP A 80 7.16 0.75 2.45
C TRP A 80 7.10 2.03 3.28
N ARG A 81 6.97 3.16 2.60
CA ARG A 81 6.84 4.48 3.20
C ARG A 81 5.51 5.11 2.82
N PHE A 82 4.97 5.89 3.75
CA PHE A 82 3.73 6.63 3.61
C PHE A 82 4.07 8.14 3.70
N PRO A 83 4.41 8.82 2.59
CA PRO A 83 4.70 10.24 2.62
C PRO A 83 3.51 11.03 3.16
N GLU A 84 3.78 12.00 4.03
CA GLU A 84 2.80 13.01 4.44
C GLU A 84 2.72 14.04 3.32
N HIS A 85 1.57 14.09 2.65
CA HIS A 85 1.25 15.14 1.68
C HIS A 85 0.57 16.29 2.39
#